data_AF-A0A1G5E7B6-F1
#
_entry.id   AF-A0A1G5E7B6-F1
#
_cell.length_a   1.000
_cell.length_b   1.000
_cell.length_c   1.000
_cell.angle_alpha   90.00
_cell.angle_beta   90.00
_cell.angle_gamma   90.00
#
_symmetry.space_group_name_H-M   'P 1'
#
loop_
_entity.id
_entity.type
_entity.pdbx_description
1 polymer ?
#
loop_
_entity_poly.entity_id
_entity_poly.type
_entity_poly.pdbx_seq_one_letter_code
_entity_poly.pdbx_strand_id
1 'polypeptide(L)'
;MMAWVNLMKEKAEGKHVNSKDLKKHKNDVFQLFQILPEGERVEVTGDVADSVDSFLENIKGENIVFADLGIDSDIDTEISAIRETYVRV
;
A
#
# COMPACT_ATOMS: atom_id res chain seq x y z
N MET A 1 3.69 2.63 2.42
CA MET A 1 2.27 2.70 2.84
C MET A 1 1.95 4.03 3.50
N MET A 2 2.61 4.38 4.62
CA MET A 2 2.44 5.65 5.35
C MET A 2 2.28 6.90 4.47
N ALA A 3 3.19 7.12 3.51
CA ALA A 3 3.13 8.28 2.62
C ALA A 3 1.81 8.37 1.83
N TRP A 4 1.34 7.26 1.26
CA TRP A 4 0.09 7.24 0.52
C TRP A 4 -1.13 7.50 1.42
N VAL A 5 -1.15 6.90 2.61
CA VAL A 5 -2.22 7.11 3.61
C VAL A 5 -2.28 8.58 4.03
N ASN A 6 -1.13 9.22 4.26
CA ASN A 6 -1.07 10.64 4.60
C ASN A 6 -1.60 11.51 3.46
N LEU A 7 -1.23 11.25 2.22
CA LEU A 7 -1.76 11.98 1.06
C LEU A 7 -3.27 11.79 0.89
N MET A 8 -3.79 10.59 1.16
CA MET A 8 -5.24 10.35 1.14
C MET A 8 -5.96 11.14 2.23
N LYS A 9 -5.38 11.21 3.44
CA LYS A 9 -5.92 12.02 4.54
C LYS A 9 -5.90 13.51 4.20
N GLU A 10 -4.79 14.03 3.69
CA GLU A 10 -4.67 15.43 3.28
C GLU A 10 -5.71 15.79 2.21
N LYS A 11 -5.91 14.90 1.22
CA LYS A 11 -6.93 15.07 0.19
C LYS A 11 -8.34 15.10 0.79
N ALA A 12 -8.63 14.22 1.75
CA ALA A 12 -9.93 14.20 2.45
C ALA A 12 -10.17 15.47 3.29
N GLU A 13 -9.11 16.07 3.83
CA GLU A 13 -9.14 17.36 4.52
C GLU A 13 -9.29 18.58 3.57
N GLY A 14 -9.39 18.34 2.26
CA GLY A 14 -9.52 19.39 1.24
C GLY A 14 -8.20 20.08 0.88
N LYS A 15 -7.06 19.56 1.34
CA LYS A 15 -5.75 20.08 0.93
C LYS A 15 -5.48 19.71 -0.53
N HIS A 16 -4.70 20.57 -1.20
CA HIS A 16 -4.24 20.26 -2.54
C HIS A 16 -3.21 19.12 -2.48
N VAL A 17 -3.52 18.01 -3.15
CA VAL A 17 -2.63 16.86 -3.28
C VAL A 17 -2.40 16.60 -4.77
N ASN A 18 -1.14 16.41 -5.14
CA ASN A 18 -0.77 16.11 -6.52
C ASN A 18 -1.17 14.67 -6.87
N SER A 19 -2.03 14.50 -7.87
CA SER A 19 -2.47 13.18 -8.36
C SER A 19 -1.30 12.31 -8.83
N LYS A 20 -0.20 12.90 -9.31
CA LYS A 20 1.01 12.18 -9.69
C LYS A 20 1.68 11.53 -8.49
N ASP A 21 1.75 12.24 -7.36
CA ASP A 21 2.37 11.73 -6.14
C ASP A 21 1.51 10.64 -5.50
N LEU A 22 0.18 10.81 -5.50
CA LEU A 22 -0.76 9.76 -5.11
C LEU A 22 -0.58 8.49 -5.93
N LYS A 23 -0.53 8.61 -7.27
CA LYS A 23 -0.32 7.46 -8.17
C LYS A 23 1.03 6.80 -7.91
N LYS A 24 2.09 7.59 -7.76
CA LYS A 24 3.43 7.09 -7.47
C LYS A 24 3.44 6.30 -6.17
N HIS A 25 3.01 6.89 -5.06
CA HIS A 25 3.15 6.27 -3.74
C HIS A 25 2.32 5.00 -3.55
N LYS A 26 1.17 4.84 -4.23
CA LYS A 26 0.46 3.55 -4.20
C LYS A 26 1.19 2.47 -5.00
N ASN A 27 1.71 2.81 -6.18
CA ASN A 27 2.42 1.87 -7.04
C ASN A 27 3.75 1.43 -6.40
N ASP A 28 4.47 2.37 -5.78
CA ASP A 28 5.72 2.11 -5.07
C ASP A 28 5.55 1.04 -3.98
N VAL A 29 4.39 0.96 -3.30
CA VAL A 29 4.15 -0.07 -2.28
C VAL A 29 4.25 -1.47 -2.89
N PHE A 30 3.58 -1.72 -4.01
CA PHE A 30 3.61 -3.02 -4.67
C PHE A 30 4.98 -3.32 -5.26
N GLN A 31 5.62 -2.36 -5.92
CA GLN A 31 6.94 -2.55 -6.50
C GLN A 31 8.02 -2.85 -5.45
N LEU A 32 7.98 -2.16 -4.31
CA LEU A 32 8.91 -2.44 -3.20
C LEU A 32 8.59 -3.76 -2.50
N PHE A 33 7.32 -4.14 -2.43
CA PHE A 33 6.90 -5.41 -1.84
C PHE A 33 7.51 -6.61 -2.58
N GLN A 34 7.64 -6.55 -3.91
CA GLN A 34 8.28 -7.60 -4.72
C GLN A 34 9.76 -7.87 -4.37
N ILE A 35 10.41 -6.98 -3.61
CA ILE A 35 11.80 -7.13 -3.19
C ILE A 35 11.89 -7.98 -1.90
N LEU A 36 10.80 -8.10 -1.15
CA LEU A 36 10.78 -8.87 0.09
C LEU A 36 10.91 -10.38 -0.20
N PRO A 37 11.72 -11.12 0.58
CA PRO A 37 11.78 -12.56 0.46
C PRO A 37 10.41 -13.21 0.72
N GLU A 38 10.11 -14.28 -0.01
CA GLU A 38 8.92 -15.09 0.26
C GLU A 38 8.93 -15.62 1.71
N GLY A 39 7.78 -15.52 2.37
CA GLY A 39 7.61 -16.00 3.75
C GLY A 39 8.17 -15.07 4.83
N GLU A 40 8.72 -13.90 4.46
CA GLU A 40 9.11 -12.87 5.42
C GLU A 40 7.91 -12.42 6.27
N ARG A 41 8.13 -12.25 7.57
CA ARG A 41 7.14 -11.71 8.51
C ARG A 41 7.73 -10.53 9.26
N VAL A 42 7.01 -9.42 9.23
CA VAL A 42 7.39 -8.15 9.84
C VAL A 42 6.35 -7.80 10.90
N GLU A 43 6.76 -7.80 12.16
CA GLU A 43 5.91 -7.34 13.25
C GLU A 43 5.82 -5.81 13.23
N VAL A 44 4.61 -5.26 13.30
CA VAL A 44 4.34 -3.82 13.26
C VAL A 44 3.47 -3.39 14.43
N THR A 45 3.71 -2.19 14.96
CA THR A 45 2.95 -1.61 16.08
C THR A 45 2.67 -0.13 15.84
N GLY A 46 1.72 0.43 16.61
CA GLY A 46 1.37 1.85 16.58
C GLY A 46 1.02 2.38 15.19
N ASP A 47 1.48 3.60 14.89
CA ASP A 47 1.18 4.31 13.63
C ASP A 47 1.55 3.52 12.36
N VAL A 48 2.56 2.65 12.44
CA VAL A 48 2.95 1.79 11.30
C VAL A 48 1.87 0.75 11.04
N ALA A 49 1.41 0.04 12.08
CA ALA A 49 0.33 -0.94 11.94
C ALA A 49 -0.96 -0.28 11.45
N ASP A 50 -1.30 0.90 11.99
CA ASP A 50 -2.49 1.65 11.58
C ASP A 50 -2.42 2.11 10.12
N SER A 51 -1.22 2.42 9.65
CA SER A 51 -0.99 2.76 8.24
C SER A 51 -1.07 1.55 7.32
N VAL A 52 -0.63 0.36 7.76
CA VAL A 52 -0.78 -0.88 6.99
C VAL A 52 -2.27 -1.19 6.82
N ASP A 53 -3.03 -1.17 7.90
CA ASP A 53 -4.48 -1.41 7.87
C ASP A 53 -5.21 -0.42 6.97
N SER A 54 -4.97 0.88 7.20
CA SER A 54 -5.58 1.95 6.40
C SER A 54 -5.24 1.79 4.91
N PHE A 55 -4.02 1.37 4.58
CA PHE A 55 -3.64 1.08 3.21
C PHE A 55 -4.44 -0.09 2.64
N LEU A 56 -4.46 -1.24 3.31
CA LEU A 56 -5.14 -2.45 2.84
C LEU A 56 -6.66 -2.28 2.68
N GLU A 57 -7.28 -1.44 3.50
CA GLU A 57 -8.71 -1.11 3.39
C GLU A 57 -9.00 -0.24 2.17
N ASN A 58 -8.22 0.82 1.98
CA ASN A 58 -8.51 1.84 0.96
C ASN A 58 -8.00 1.46 -0.43
N ILE A 59 -6.92 0.70 -0.53
CA ILE A 59 -6.27 0.38 -1.81
C ILE A 59 -7.16 -0.49 -2.73
N LYS A 60 -8.14 -1.21 -2.17
CA LYS A 60 -9.14 -1.98 -2.92
C LYS A 60 -10.00 -1.13 -3.85
N GLY A 61 -10.22 0.13 -3.50
CA GLY A 61 -10.99 1.07 -4.32
C GLY A 61 -10.16 1.74 -5.42
N GLU A 62 -8.85 1.53 -5.44
CA GLU A 62 -7.96 2.17 -6.38
C GLU A 62 -7.77 1.33 -7.64
N ASN A 63 -7.74 2.00 -8.79
CA ASN A 63 -7.34 1.36 -10.03
C ASN A 63 -5.80 1.25 -10.08
N ILE A 64 -5.30 0.01 -10.09
CA ILE A 64 -3.88 -0.34 -10.24
C ILE A 64 -3.75 -1.25 -11.46
N VAL A 65 -2.83 -0.88 -12.35
CA VAL A 65 -2.50 -1.67 -13.53
C VAL A 65 -1.18 -2.38 -13.26
N PHE A 66 -1.23 -3.62 -12.75
CA PHE A 66 -0.02 -4.37 -12.35
C PHE A 66 0.92 -4.66 -13.51
N ALA A 67 0.39 -4.82 -14.73
CA ALA A 67 1.19 -4.94 -15.94
C ALA A 67 2.12 -3.73 -16.17
N ASP A 68 1.70 -2.51 -15.84
CA ASP A 68 2.54 -1.30 -15.94
C ASP A 68 3.67 -1.31 -14.91
N LEU A 69 3.55 -2.12 -13.86
CA LEU A 69 4.55 -2.28 -12.79
C LEU A 69 5.50 -3.46 -13.06
N GLY A 70 5.24 -4.25 -14.11
CA GLY A 70 5.97 -5.50 -14.38
C GLY A 70 5.64 -6.62 -13.40
N ILE A 71 4.46 -6.57 -12.76
CA ILE A 71 4.01 -7.54 -11.77
C ILE A 71 2.89 -8.38 -12.41
N ASP A 72 3.05 -9.71 -12.39
CA ASP A 72 2.03 -10.66 -12.86
C ASP A 72 1.19 -11.12 -11.66
N SER A 73 0.25 -10.28 -11.25
CA SER A 73 -0.59 -10.47 -10.06
C SER A 73 -1.87 -9.63 -10.16
N ASP A 74 -2.74 -9.77 -9.15
CA ASP A 74 -3.95 -8.97 -9.00
C ASP A 74 -4.04 -8.35 -7.59
N ILE A 75 -4.98 -7.43 -7.42
CA ILE A 75 -5.10 -6.64 -6.19
C ILE A 75 -5.41 -7.51 -4.97
N ASP A 76 -6.21 -8.57 -5.12
CA ASP A 76 -6.61 -9.43 -4.00
C ASP A 76 -5.46 -10.32 -3.56
N THR A 77 -4.68 -10.82 -4.52
CA THR A 77 -3.44 -11.57 -4.29
C THR A 77 -2.41 -10.73 -3.54
N GLU A 78 -2.11 -9.52 -4.03
CA GLU A 78 -1.14 -8.63 -3.39
C GLU A 78 -1.58 -8.17 -1.99
N ILE A 79 -2.87 -7.84 -1.81
CA ILE A 79 -3.41 -7.47 -0.49
C ILE A 79 -3.27 -8.64 0.49
N SER A 80 -3.53 -9.87 0.04
CA SER A 80 -3.42 -11.05 0.88
C SER A 80 -1.96 -11.29 1.29
N ALA A 81 -1.03 -11.20 0.34
CA ALA A 81 0.40 -11.33 0.63
C ALA A 81 0.91 -10.26 1.62
N ILE A 82 0.55 -8.99 1.41
CA ILE A 82 0.93 -7.91 2.33
C ILE A 82 0.35 -8.16 3.74
N ARG A 83 -0.90 -8.62 3.85
CA ARG A 83 -1.54 -8.93 5.14
C ARG A 83 -0.83 -10.08 5.88
N GLU A 84 -0.31 -11.07 5.15
CA GLU A 84 0.42 -12.18 5.74
C GLU A 84 1.83 -11.78 6.18
N THR A 85 2.47 -10.86 5.45
CA THR A 85 3.81 -10.34 5.78
C THR A 85 3.78 -9.39 6.97
N TYR A 86 2.88 -8.40 7.02
CA TYR A 86 2.87 -7.38 8.08
C TYR A 86 1.88 -7.75 9.19
N VAL A 87 2.40 -8.23 10.31
CA VAL A 87 1.60 -8.74 11.43
C VAL A 87 1.56 -7.70 12.54
N ARG A 88 0.36 -7.20 12.89
CA ARG A 88 0.22 -6.33 14.06
C ARG A 88 0.45 -7.14 15.35
N VAL A 89 1.28 -6.59 16.24
CA VAL A 89 1.53 -7.12 17.60
C VAL A 89 1.18 -6.12 18.69
#